data_AF-A0A2V8GXH0-F1
#
_entry.id   AF-A0A2V8GXH0-F1
#
_cell.length_a   1.000
_cell.length_b   1.000
_cell.length_c   1.000
_cell.angle_alpha   90.00
_cell.angle_beta   90.00
_cell.angle_gamma   90.00
#
_symmetry.space_group_name_H-M   'P 1'
#
loop_
_entity.id
_entity.type
_entity.pdbx_description
1 polymer ?
#
loop_
_entity_poly.entity_id
_entity_poly.type
_entity_poly.pdbx_seq_one_letter_code
_entity_poly.pdbx_strand_id
1 'polypeptide(L)'
;MRREQVYRMSDIEASKALLNRDGSMLLKPDLAEAIVSEVRESEIIQIACDVINIPSPTGEELQMGNYMRAALQAAGLKVSSQEVEPGRANIIGLWEGEGNGKSLMFNGHMDT
;
A
#
# COMPACT_ATOMS: atom_id res chain seq x y z
N MET A 1 -10.31 -14.90 -19.67
CA MET A 1 -8.88 -14.61 -19.97
C MET A 1 -8.58 -13.19 -19.52
N ARG A 2 -7.95 -13.01 -18.36
CA ARG A 2 -7.55 -11.70 -17.83
C ARG A 2 -6.11 -11.47 -18.30
N ARG A 3 -5.85 -10.41 -19.08
CA ARG A 3 -4.49 -10.05 -19.53
C ARG A 3 -3.71 -9.55 -18.31
N GLU A 4 -2.61 -10.20 -17.99
CA GLU A 4 -1.63 -9.66 -17.05
C GLU A 4 -1.00 -8.41 -17.67
N GLN A 5 -1.18 -7.25 -17.03
CA GLN A 5 -0.35 -6.09 -17.29
C GLN A 5 0.93 -6.25 -16.47
N VAL A 6 1.95 -6.83 -17.09
CA VAL A 6 3.32 -6.81 -16.56
C VAL A 6 3.92 -5.47 -16.92
N TYR A 7 4.01 -4.55 -15.96
CA TYR A 7 4.79 -3.31 -16.11
C TYR A 7 6.28 -3.66 -16.07
N ARG A 8 7.03 -3.25 -17.09
CA ARG A 8 8.50 -3.38 -17.09
C ARG A 8 9.11 -2.20 -16.34
N MET A 9 10.25 -2.40 -15.69
CA MET A 9 11.03 -1.32 -15.07
C MET A 9 11.36 -0.19 -16.08
N SER A 10 11.48 -0.52 -17.37
CA SER A 10 11.65 0.44 -18.47
C SER A 10 10.42 1.30 -18.75
N ASP A 11 9.23 0.86 -18.38
CA ASP A 11 7.99 1.64 -18.57
C ASP A 11 7.88 2.76 -17.51
N ILE A 12 8.62 2.65 -16.40
CA ILE A 12 8.75 3.70 -15.37
C ILE A 12 9.63 4.85 -15.89
N GLU A 13 10.63 4.57 -16.73
CA GLU A 13 11.48 5.61 -17.33
C GLU A 13 10.72 6.54 -18.30
N ALA A 14 9.55 6.12 -18.81
CA ALA A 14 8.72 6.94 -19.68
C ALA A 14 8.04 8.11 -18.95
N SER A 15 8.08 8.16 -17.61
CA SER A 15 7.47 9.22 -16.80
C SER A 15 8.49 10.30 -16.39
N LYS A 16 9.31 10.79 -17.32
CA LYS A 16 10.35 11.80 -17.00
C LYS A 16 9.83 13.22 -16.74
N ALA A 17 8.53 13.47 -16.82
CA ALA A 17 7.93 14.65 -16.21
C ALA A 17 6.42 14.46 -16.04
N LEU A 18 6.00 14.05 -14.85
CA LEU A 18 4.65 14.38 -14.39
C LEU A 18 4.65 15.90 -14.19
N LEU A 19 3.84 16.65 -14.95
CA LEU A 19 3.74 18.11 -14.84
C LEU A 19 2.42 18.49 -14.17
N ASN A 20 2.46 19.49 -13.29
CA ASN A 20 1.29 20.17 -12.77
C ASN A 20 0.52 20.85 -13.90
N ARG A 21 -0.74 21.25 -13.63
CA ARG A 21 -1.57 21.99 -14.60
C ARG A 21 -0.95 23.31 -15.07
N ASP A 22 0.00 23.85 -14.31
CA ASP A 22 0.75 25.07 -14.60
C ASP A 22 2.10 24.82 -15.32
N GLY A 23 2.42 23.56 -15.64
CA GLY A 23 3.67 23.20 -16.33
C GLY A 23 4.90 23.06 -15.43
N SER A 24 4.76 23.15 -14.10
CA SER A 24 5.83 22.82 -13.15
C SER A 24 5.96 21.30 -12.93
N MET A 25 7.15 20.79 -12.58
CA MET A 25 7.34 19.37 -12.25
C MET A 25 6.55 18.97 -10.99
N LEU A 26 5.73 17.92 -11.08
CA LEU A 26 4.95 17.35 -9.95
C LEU A 26 5.86 16.80 -8.84
N LEU A 27 7.01 16.25 -9.21
CA LEU A 27 8.04 15.76 -8.30
C LEU A 27 9.42 16.15 -8.85
N LYS A 28 10.31 16.58 -7.97
CA LYS A 28 11.72 16.79 -8.34
C LYS A 28 12.36 15.43 -8.66
N PRO A 29 13.12 15.27 -9.76
CA PRO A 29 13.71 13.99 -10.15
C PRO A 29 14.54 13.35 -9.02
N ASP A 30 15.38 14.12 -8.35
CA ASP A 30 16.22 13.65 -7.23
C ASP A 30 15.37 13.11 -6.06
N LEU A 31 14.20 13.69 -5.81
CA LEU A 31 13.27 13.21 -4.78
C LEU A 31 12.60 11.91 -5.21
N ALA A 32 12.23 11.78 -6.48
CA ALA A 32 11.64 10.54 -6.99
C ALA A 32 12.66 9.38 -6.90
N GLU A 33 13.91 9.63 -7.27
CA GLU A 33 15.00 8.64 -7.14
C GLU A 33 15.26 8.27 -5.68
N ALA A 34 15.29 9.24 -4.77
CA ALA A 34 15.43 9.00 -3.33
C ALA A 34 14.25 8.20 -2.74
N ILE A 35 13.01 8.39 -3.21
CA ILE A 35 11.87 7.60 -2.76
C ILE A 35 12.00 6.15 -3.25
N VAL A 36 12.36 5.96 -4.52
CA VAL A 36 12.51 4.63 -5.11
C VAL A 36 13.65 3.84 -4.46
N SER A 37 14.74 4.50 -4.04
CA SER A 37 15.86 3.83 -3.38
C SER A 37 15.54 3.29 -1.98
N GLU A 38 14.46 3.75 -1.34
CA GLU A 38 13.97 3.21 -0.07
C GLU A 38 13.14 1.92 -0.24
N VAL A 39 12.77 1.55 -1.46
CA VAL A 39 12.00 0.32 -1.72
C VAL A 39 12.90 -0.90 -1.60
N ARG A 40 12.67 -1.74 -0.58
CA ARG A 40 13.46 -2.95 -0.34
C ARG A 40 12.74 -4.19 -0.86
N GLU A 41 13.26 -4.77 -1.94
CA GLU A 41 12.72 -5.99 -2.56
C GLU A 41 12.59 -7.15 -1.56
N SER A 42 13.58 -7.33 -0.68
CA SER A 42 13.56 -8.38 0.33
C SER A 42 12.40 -8.26 1.31
N GLU A 43 12.02 -7.03 1.69
CA GLU A 43 10.88 -6.79 2.58
C GLU A 43 9.56 -7.11 1.86
N ILE A 44 9.44 -6.74 0.58
CA ILE A 44 8.26 -7.05 -0.23
C ILE A 44 8.07 -8.56 -0.36
N ILE A 45 9.16 -9.29 -0.66
CA ILE A 45 9.12 -10.75 -0.77
C ILE A 45 8.72 -11.37 0.58
N GLN A 46 9.30 -10.91 1.69
CA GLN A 46 8.98 -11.44 3.00
C GLN A 46 7.51 -11.21 3.37
N ILE A 47 7.00 -9.98 3.18
CA ILE A 47 5.60 -9.65 3.45
C ILE A 47 4.68 -10.50 2.56
N ALA A 48 5.00 -10.66 1.27
CA ALA A 48 4.23 -11.51 0.36
C ALA A 48 4.18 -12.97 0.83
N CYS A 49 5.33 -13.53 1.24
CA CYS A 49 5.38 -14.88 1.81
C CYS A 49 4.56 -14.98 3.09
N ASP A 50 4.68 -14.02 4.01
CA ASP A 50 3.94 -14.03 5.27
C ASP A 50 2.42 -14.05 5.04
N VAL A 51 1.91 -13.15 4.19
CA VAL A 51 0.46 -13.07 3.92
C VAL A 51 -0.06 -14.28 3.16
N ILE A 52 0.70 -14.84 2.20
CA ILE A 52 0.31 -16.07 1.48
C ILE A 52 0.19 -17.26 2.45
N ASN A 53 1.01 -17.29 3.51
CA ASN A 53 0.97 -18.34 4.52
C ASN A 53 -0.15 -18.17 5.56
N ILE A 54 -0.97 -17.12 5.46
CA ILE A 54 -2.15 -16.90 6.32
C ILE A 54 -3.42 -17.13 5.47
N PRO A 55 -4.11 -18.27 5.64
CA PRO A 55 -5.39 -18.49 5.00
C PRO A 55 -6.41 -17.42 5.41
N SER A 56 -7.14 -16.86 4.45
CA SER A 56 -8.15 -15.83 4.68
C SER A 56 -9.35 -15.99 3.74
N PRO A 57 -10.06 -17.14 3.75
CA PRO A 57 -11.29 -17.25 2.99
C PRO A 57 -12.29 -16.19 3.47
N THR A 58 -13.17 -15.74 2.57
CA THR A 58 -14.18 -14.72 2.90
C THR A 58 -14.95 -15.10 4.17
N GLY A 59 -14.92 -14.23 5.18
CA GLY A 59 -15.54 -14.45 6.49
C GLY A 59 -14.59 -14.93 7.60
N GLU A 60 -13.39 -15.40 7.29
CA GLU A 60 -12.41 -15.92 8.26
C GLU A 60 -11.08 -15.12 8.23
N GLU A 61 -11.15 -13.81 7.98
CA GLU A 61 -9.97 -12.96 7.76
C GLU A 61 -9.30 -12.49 9.07
N LEU A 62 -9.74 -12.93 10.25
CA LEU A 62 -9.29 -12.41 11.55
C LEU A 62 -7.77 -12.46 11.71
N GLN A 63 -7.13 -13.58 11.34
CA GLN A 63 -5.68 -13.74 11.47
C GLN A 63 -4.94 -12.80 10.50
N MET A 64 -5.41 -12.69 9.26
CA MET A 64 -4.87 -11.76 8.27
C MET A 64 -5.01 -10.30 8.74
N GLY A 65 -6.18 -9.93 9.27
CA GLY A 65 -6.42 -8.61 9.84
C GLY A 65 -5.48 -8.31 11.02
N ASN A 66 -5.19 -9.30 11.88
CA ASN A 66 -4.22 -9.12 12.96
C ASN A 66 -2.79 -8.92 12.44
N TYR A 67 -2.38 -9.64 11.40
CA TYR A 67 -1.09 -9.42 10.73
C TYR A 67 -1.01 -8.01 10.17
N MET A 68 -2.01 -7.57 9.38
CA MET A 68 -2.03 -6.24 8.78
C MET A 68 -2.04 -5.13 9.83
N ARG A 69 -2.73 -5.32 10.96
CA ARG A 69 -2.70 -4.38 12.08
C ARG A 69 -1.29 -4.21 12.61
N ALA A 70 -0.58 -5.31 12.89
CA ALA A 70 0.77 -5.28 13.40
C ALA A 70 1.75 -4.65 12.39
N ALA A 71 1.64 -5.01 11.10
CA ALA A 71 2.49 -4.46 10.05
C ALA A 71 2.34 -2.94 9.90
N LEU A 72 1.10 -2.43 9.90
CA LEU A 72 0.83 -0.99 9.79
C LEU A 72 1.27 -0.22 11.05
N GLN A 73 1.15 -0.82 12.25
CA GLN A 73 1.67 -0.25 13.48
C GLN A 73 3.20 -0.17 13.47
N ALA A 74 3.87 -1.22 13.00
CA ALA A 74 5.33 -1.26 12.89
C ALA A 74 5.85 -0.22 11.88
N ALA A 75 5.07 0.08 10.85
CA ALA A 75 5.34 1.17 9.90
C ALA A 75 5.05 2.58 10.48
N GLY A 76 4.58 2.69 11.72
CA GLY A 76 4.34 3.96 12.40
C GLY A 76 2.97 4.59 12.16
N LEU A 77 2.02 3.88 11.57
CA LEU A 77 0.68 4.40 11.32
C LEU A 77 -0.22 4.26 12.55
N LYS A 78 -1.18 5.19 12.68
CA LYS A 78 -2.29 5.04 13.63
C LYS A 78 -3.29 4.05 13.05
N VAL A 79 -3.41 2.89 13.69
CA VAL A 79 -4.27 1.81 13.18
C VAL A 79 -5.58 1.73 13.95
N SER A 80 -6.69 1.65 13.21
CA SER A 80 -8.01 1.32 13.72
C SER A 80 -8.56 0.07 13.04
N SER A 81 -9.57 -0.53 13.65
CA SER A 81 -10.26 -1.67 13.09
C SER A 81 -11.75 -1.40 13.06
N GLN A 82 -12.33 -1.56 11.89
CA GLN A 82 -13.74 -1.40 11.66
C GLN A 82 -14.34 -2.79 11.51
N GLU A 83 -15.00 -3.25 12.56
CA GLU A 83 -15.74 -4.51 12.54
C GLU A 83 -16.92 -4.40 11.58
N VAL A 84 -16.95 -5.28 10.57
CA VAL A 84 -18.04 -5.37 9.58
C VAL A 84 -18.99 -6.48 10.01
N GLU A 85 -18.43 -7.61 10.42
CA GLU A 85 -19.10 -8.75 11.04
C GLU A 85 -18.22 -9.33 12.16
N PRO A 86 -18.77 -10.12 13.09
CA PRO A 86 -17.98 -10.75 14.14
C PRO A 86 -16.77 -11.52 13.57
N GLY A 87 -15.57 -11.07 13.89
CA GLY A 87 -14.33 -11.68 13.40
C GLY A 87 -13.86 -11.21 12.02
N ARG A 88 -14.63 -10.36 11.31
CA ARG A 88 -14.26 -9.77 10.02
C ARG A 88 -14.20 -8.24 10.13
N ALA A 89 -12.98 -7.73 10.23
CA ALA A 89 -12.72 -6.30 10.34
C ALA A 89 -11.86 -5.77 9.19
N ASN A 90 -12.23 -4.59 8.69
CA ASN A 90 -11.32 -3.79 7.87
C ASN A 90 -10.23 -3.21 8.78
N ILE A 91 -8.98 -3.29 8.33
CA ILE A 91 -7.84 -2.68 9.03
C ILE A 91 -7.49 -1.39 8.31
N ILE A 92 -7.48 -0.28 9.06
CA ILE A 92 -7.28 1.06 8.50
C ILE A 92 -6.04 1.66 9.14
N GLY A 93 -4.99 1.87 8.34
CA GLY A 93 -3.81 2.62 8.74
C GLY A 93 -3.92 4.08 8.33
N LEU A 94 -3.82 4.99 9.29
CA LEU A 94 -3.84 6.44 9.06
C LEU A 94 -2.45 7.02 9.30
N TRP A 95 -1.88 7.63 8.27
CA TRP A 95 -0.78 8.59 8.39
C TRP A 95 -1.39 9.99 8.40
N GLU A 96 -1.42 10.63 9.57
CA GLU A 96 -2.01 11.96 9.74
C GLU A 96 -1.05 13.03 9.20
N GLY A 97 -1.54 13.86 8.28
CA GLY A 97 -0.83 15.05 7.80
C GLY A 97 -1.22 16.29 8.62
N GLU A 98 -0.47 17.37 8.44
CA GLU A 98 -0.68 18.63 9.19
C GLU A 98 -1.66 19.59 8.50
N GLY A 99 -2.10 19.28 7.28
CA GLY A 99 -2.98 20.14 6.48
C GLY A 99 -4.44 19.71 6.47
N ASN A 100 -5.32 20.63 6.06
CA ASN A 100 -6.78 20.38 5.91
C ASN A 100 -7.18 19.98 4.47
N GLY A 101 -6.26 19.32 3.75
CA GLY A 101 -6.45 18.92 2.36
C GLY A 101 -7.27 17.62 2.20
N LYS A 102 -7.34 17.12 0.97
CA LYS A 102 -7.92 15.80 0.70
C LYS A 102 -6.96 14.69 1.13
N SER A 103 -7.50 13.58 1.61
CA SER A 103 -6.72 12.36 1.89
C SER A 103 -6.48 11.54 0.63
N LEU A 104 -5.32 10.89 0.56
CA LEU A 104 -5.03 9.81 -0.40
C LEU A 104 -5.30 8.47 0.29
N MET A 105 -6.04 7.59 -0.36
CA MET A 105 -6.36 6.26 0.16
C MET A 105 -5.82 5.19 -0.79
N PHE A 106 -5.02 4.28 -0.24
CA PHE A 106 -4.68 3.02 -0.88
C PHE A 106 -5.55 1.92 -0.27
N ASN A 107 -6.18 1.11 -1.10
CA ASN A 107 -7.07 0.05 -0.67
C ASN A 107 -6.68 -1.29 -1.30
N GLY A 108 -6.91 -2.39 -0.56
CA GLY A 108 -6.68 -3.76 -0.98
C GLY A 108 -7.60 -4.71 -0.23
N HIS A 109 -7.94 -5.84 -0.86
CA HIS A 109 -8.74 -6.91 -0.23
C HIS A 109 -7.79 -7.91 0.44
N MET A 110 -8.20 -8.43 1.60
CA MET A 110 -7.44 -9.41 2.38
C MET A 110 -7.98 -10.83 2.21
N ASP A 111 -9.21 -10.97 1.70
CA ASP A 111 -9.88 -12.24 1.48
C ASP A 111 -9.39 -12.95 0.21
N THR A 112 -9.43 -14.28 0.22
CA THR A 112 -9.01 -15.16 -0.88
C THR A 112 -10.11 -16.13 -1.32
#